data_AF-A0A3D4UTB3-F1
#
_entry.id   AF-A0A3D4UTB3-F1
#
_cell.length_a   1.000
_cell.length_b   1.000
_cell.length_c   1.000
_cell.angle_alpha   90.00
_cell.angle_beta   90.00
_cell.angle_gamma   90.00
#
_symmetry.space_group_name_H-M   'P 1'
#
loop_
_entity.id
_entity.type
_entity.pdbx_description
1 polymer ?
#
loop_
_entity_poly.entity_id
_entity_poly.type
_entity_poly.pdbx_seq_one_letter_code
_entity_poly.pdbx_strand_id
1 'polypeptide(L)'
;VWLLLGLVLYSIFTFFQIKKERENQPEETDFEAEQRKLSSGWFFYVKNIGYLIVGMGLIVQGSDWMVQSAVEIATILGLSQLVIGLTIVSIGTSLPEIATSIATIRKGNTDMAVANVMGSNLYNILLTLGLTVVIAPNILTVSPAALALDLPFMVAVSIMCIPIFIAGFDITKFDGAILLFYYGSYLTYLVLDAVGSSFESSMEWIMLYAVLPFTIAYIIWRVYKYRRLVKKLIP
;
A
#
# COMPACT_ATOMS: atom_id res chain seq x y z
N VAL A 1 -5.34 21.25 1.73
CA VAL A 1 -4.26 22.10 1.15
C VAL A 1 -2.86 21.54 1.42
N TRP A 2 -2.45 21.36 2.68
CA TRP A 2 -1.11 20.83 3.00
C TRP A 2 -0.78 19.46 2.39
N LEU A 3 -1.75 18.53 2.35
CA LEU A 3 -1.57 17.22 1.72
C LEU A 3 -1.28 17.32 0.22
N LEU A 4 -1.98 18.19 -0.50
CA LEU A 4 -1.74 18.44 -1.93
C LEU A 4 -0.41 19.15 -2.17
N LEU A 5 -0.01 20.09 -1.31
CA LEU A 5 1.33 20.68 -1.36
C LEU A 5 2.41 19.61 -1.13
N GLY A 6 2.19 18.70 -0.19
CA GLY A 6 3.03 17.53 0.04
C GLY A 6 3.16 16.65 -1.21
N LEU A 7 2.06 16.40 -1.93
CA LEU A 7 2.06 15.66 -3.21
C LEU A 7 2.95 16.33 -4.25
N VAL A 8 2.82 17.65 -4.41
CA VAL A 8 3.61 18.42 -5.36
C VAL A 8 5.09 18.37 -5.00
N LEU A 9 5.43 18.61 -3.73
CA LEU A 9 6.81 18.55 -3.24
C LEU A 9 7.41 17.14 -3.41
N TYR A 10 6.66 16.10 -3.08
CA TYR A 10 7.08 14.71 -3.27
C TYR A 10 7.32 14.41 -4.75
N SER A 11 6.41 14.82 -5.63
CA SER A 11 6.55 14.60 -7.08
C SER A 11 7.78 15.30 -7.66
N ILE A 12 8.04 16.54 -7.22
CA ILE A 12 9.23 17.30 -7.59
C ILE A 12 10.50 16.60 -7.09
N PHE A 13 10.51 16.19 -5.82
CA PHE A 13 11.64 15.48 -5.22
C PHE A 13 11.99 14.19 -5.98
N THR A 14 10.97 13.36 -6.25
CA THR A 14 11.14 12.09 -6.97
C THR A 14 11.61 12.34 -8.41
N PHE A 15 11.09 13.37 -9.08
CA PHE A 15 11.58 13.76 -10.41
C PHE A 15 13.08 14.11 -10.40
N PHE A 16 13.54 14.86 -9.40
CA PHE A 16 14.97 15.17 -9.27
C PHE A 16 15.82 13.95 -8.92
N GLN A 17 15.32 13.04 -8.07
CA GLN A 17 16.00 11.76 -7.81
C GLN A 17 16.16 10.93 -9.07
N ILE A 18 15.08 10.72 -9.82
CA ILE A 18 15.10 9.94 -11.08
C ILE A 18 16.08 10.56 -12.07
N LYS A 19 16.09 11.88 -12.20
CA LYS A 19 17.02 12.59 -13.09
C LYS A 19 18.48 12.33 -12.68
N LYS A 20 18.79 12.46 -11.39
CA LYS A 20 20.13 12.22 -10.86
C LYS A 20 20.58 10.76 -11.02
N GLU A 21 19.66 9.82 -10.84
CA GLU A 21 19.95 8.39 -10.96
C GLU A 21 20.20 7.98 -12.42
N ARG A 22 19.47 8.56 -13.38
CA ARG A 22 19.75 8.41 -14.81
C ARG A 22 21.10 8.97 -15.23
N GLU A 23 21.53 10.08 -14.67
CA GLU A 23 22.85 10.67 -14.94
C GLU A 23 24.01 9.79 -14.41
N ASN A 24 23.74 8.91 -13.43
CA ASN A 24 24.72 8.00 -12.84
C ASN A 24 24.66 6.56 -13.41
N GLN A 25 23.78 6.28 -14.37
CA GLN A 25 23.73 4.97 -15.03
C GLN A 25 24.92 4.81 -15.98
N PRO A 26 25.53 3.61 -16.06
CA PRO A 26 26.55 3.33 -17.06
C PRO A 26 26.02 3.60 -18.47
N GLU A 27 26.90 4.02 -19.38
CA GLU A 27 26.53 4.22 -20.80
C GLU A 27 25.79 2.97 -21.32
N GLU A 28 24.64 3.21 -21.97
CA GLU A 28 23.80 2.17 -22.59
C GLU A 28 24.69 1.26 -23.43
N THR A 29 24.65 -0.05 -23.17
CA THR A 29 25.38 -1.00 -24.02
C THR A 29 24.82 -0.95 -25.44
N ASP A 30 25.66 -1.18 -26.46
CA ASP A 30 25.22 -1.16 -27.87
C ASP A 30 23.98 -2.05 -28.13
N PHE A 31 23.88 -3.15 -27.38
CA PHE A 31 22.74 -4.07 -27.43
C PHE A 31 21.44 -3.47 -26.89
N GLU A 32 21.52 -2.71 -25.79
CA GLU A 32 20.37 -1.98 -25.23
C GLU A 32 19.93 -0.84 -26.15
N ALA A 33 20.88 -0.11 -26.74
CA ALA A 33 20.60 0.96 -27.70
C ALA A 33 19.91 0.43 -28.97
N GLU A 34 20.30 -0.75 -29.46
CA GLU A 34 19.70 -1.40 -30.62
C GLU A 34 18.28 -1.92 -30.33
N GLN A 35 18.06 -2.54 -29.15
CA GLN A 35 16.72 -2.89 -28.66
C GLN A 35 15.81 -1.66 -28.49
N ARG A 36 16.35 -0.54 -28.05
CA ARG A 36 15.61 0.72 -27.89
C ARG A 36 15.16 1.30 -29.22
N LYS A 37 16.02 1.24 -30.25
CA LYS A 37 15.65 1.62 -31.62
C LYS A 37 14.52 0.75 -32.16
N LEU A 38 14.59 -0.57 -31.99
CA LEU A 38 13.54 -1.53 -32.37
C LEU A 38 12.21 -1.30 -31.63
N SER A 39 12.26 -0.75 -30.42
CA SER A 39 11.08 -0.41 -29.59
C SER A 39 10.62 1.04 -29.69
N SER A 40 11.15 1.86 -30.60
CA SER A 40 10.84 3.30 -30.70
C SER A 40 9.82 3.69 -31.78
N GLY A 41 9.28 2.74 -32.53
CA GLY A 41 8.28 3.02 -33.58
C GLY A 41 6.96 3.54 -33.00
N TRP A 42 6.28 4.46 -33.69
CA TRP A 42 4.96 4.96 -33.26
C TRP A 42 3.95 3.82 -33.00
N PHE A 43 3.99 2.76 -33.81
CA PHE A 43 3.18 1.56 -33.61
C PHE A 43 3.45 0.85 -32.27
N PHE A 44 4.70 0.87 -31.79
CA PHE A 44 5.04 0.34 -30.47
C PHE A 44 4.36 1.14 -29.36
N TYR A 45 4.43 2.47 -29.41
CA TYR A 45 3.78 3.32 -28.42
C TYR A 45 2.27 3.17 -28.44
N VAL A 46 1.64 3.23 -29.62
CA VAL A 46 0.18 3.05 -29.75
C VAL A 46 -0.26 1.69 -29.21
N LYS A 47 0.45 0.61 -29.55
CA LYS A 47 0.15 -0.73 -29.05
C LYS A 47 0.25 -0.82 -27.53
N ASN A 48 1.34 -0.31 -26.94
CA ASN A 48 1.53 -0.38 -25.49
C ASN A 48 0.57 0.52 -24.72
N ILE A 49 0.27 1.72 -25.23
CA ILE A 49 -0.76 2.59 -24.66
C ILE A 49 -2.13 1.91 -24.76
N GLY A 50 -2.43 1.26 -25.88
CA GLY A 50 -3.64 0.46 -26.03
C GLY A 50 -3.76 -0.64 -24.98
N TYR A 51 -2.69 -1.43 -24.78
CA TYR A 51 -2.65 -2.45 -23.73
C TYR A 51 -2.78 -1.86 -22.32
N LEU A 52 -2.19 -0.69 -22.06
CA LEU A 52 -2.29 -0.01 -20.78
C LEU A 52 -3.74 0.42 -20.50
N ILE A 53 -4.39 1.08 -21.46
CA ILE A 53 -5.78 1.56 -21.30
C ILE A 53 -6.73 0.38 -21.12
N VAL A 54 -6.62 -0.65 -21.97
CA VAL A 54 -7.47 -1.84 -21.90
C VAL A 54 -7.22 -2.59 -20.59
N GLY A 55 -5.96 -2.81 -20.21
CA GLY A 55 -5.60 -3.50 -18.97
C GLY A 55 -6.10 -2.77 -17.73
N MET A 56 -5.95 -1.44 -17.69
CA MET A 56 -6.47 -0.59 -16.62
C MET A 56 -7.99 -0.69 -16.54
N GLY A 57 -8.70 -0.58 -17.67
CA GLY A 57 -10.15 -0.72 -17.73
C GLY A 57 -10.64 -2.08 -17.25
N LEU A 58 -9.98 -3.17 -17.65
CA LEU A 58 -10.33 -4.53 -17.22
C LEU A 58 -10.11 -4.74 -15.71
N ILE A 59 -9.02 -4.20 -15.15
CA ILE A 59 -8.75 -4.31 -13.72
C ILE A 59 -9.79 -3.55 -12.91
N VAL A 60 -10.07 -2.29 -13.26
CA VAL A 60 -11.05 -1.45 -12.55
C VAL A 60 -12.46 -2.05 -12.65
N GLN A 61 -12.89 -2.44 -13.85
CA GLN A 61 -14.20 -3.03 -14.02
C GLN A 61 -14.32 -4.39 -13.32
N GLY A 62 -13.25 -5.19 -13.34
CA GLY A 62 -13.19 -6.48 -12.67
C GLY A 62 -13.28 -6.35 -11.15
N SER A 63 -12.59 -5.38 -10.55
CA SER A 63 -12.74 -5.09 -9.12
C SER A 63 -14.15 -4.65 -8.77
N ASP A 64 -14.75 -3.77 -9.58
CA ASP A 64 -16.11 -3.27 -9.32
C ASP A 64 -17.15 -4.40 -9.34
N TRP A 65 -17.11 -5.27 -10.35
CA TRP A 65 -18.02 -6.42 -10.42
C TRP A 65 -17.81 -7.40 -9.26
N MET A 66 -16.57 -7.64 -8.87
CA MET A 66 -16.27 -8.53 -7.75
C MET A 66 -16.82 -7.95 -6.43
N VAL A 67 -16.63 -6.65 -6.19
CA VAL A 67 -17.14 -5.97 -5.00
C VAL A 67 -18.66 -5.97 -4.96
N GLN A 68 -19.31 -5.60 -6.06
CA GLN A 68 -20.78 -5.59 -6.15
C GLN A 68 -21.36 -6.98 -5.87
N SER A 69 -20.79 -8.03 -6.47
CA SER A 69 -21.22 -9.41 -6.26
C SER A 69 -21.01 -9.85 -4.81
N ALA A 70 -19.88 -9.50 -4.20
CA ALA A 70 -19.58 -9.83 -2.81
C ALA A 70 -20.51 -9.09 -1.83
N VAL A 71 -20.84 -7.84 -2.10
CA VAL A 71 -21.80 -7.03 -1.34
C VAL A 71 -23.21 -7.65 -1.41
N GLU A 72 -23.64 -8.08 -2.60
CA GLU A 72 -24.93 -8.74 -2.79
C GLU A 72 -25.01 -10.06 -1.99
N ILE A 73 -24.00 -10.91 -2.09
CA ILE A 73 -23.90 -12.16 -1.32
C ILE A 73 -23.95 -11.86 0.18
N ALA A 74 -23.16 -10.91 0.66
CA ALA A 74 -23.12 -10.54 2.07
C ALA A 74 -24.47 -10.01 2.58
N THR A 75 -25.18 -9.26 1.76
CA THR A 75 -26.52 -8.75 2.07
C THR A 75 -27.53 -9.91 2.17
N ILE A 76 -27.47 -10.90 1.27
CA ILE A 76 -28.30 -12.11 1.32
C ILE A 76 -28.01 -12.93 2.58
N LEU A 77 -26.75 -12.96 3.02
CA LEU A 77 -26.32 -13.61 4.26
C LEU A 77 -26.72 -12.83 5.53
N GLY A 78 -27.38 -11.69 5.41
CA GLY A 78 -27.85 -10.87 6.52
C GLY A 78 -26.76 -10.06 7.21
N LEU A 79 -25.61 -9.86 6.56
CA LEU A 79 -24.55 -8.99 7.09
C LEU A 79 -24.99 -7.52 7.01
N SER A 80 -24.66 -6.75 8.04
CA SER A 80 -25.00 -5.33 8.08
C SER A 80 -24.19 -4.53 7.05
N GLN A 81 -24.79 -3.46 6.51
CA GLN A 81 -24.11 -2.52 5.59
C GLN A 81 -22.79 -2.00 6.16
N LEU A 82 -22.72 -1.81 7.48
CA LEU A 82 -21.53 -1.37 8.18
C LEU A 82 -20.40 -2.43 8.12
N VAL A 83 -20.71 -3.70 8.40
CA VAL A 83 -19.72 -4.79 8.28
C VAL A 83 -19.27 -4.96 6.83
N ILE A 84 -20.19 -4.86 5.87
CA ILE A 84 -19.88 -4.95 4.44
C ILE A 84 -18.93 -3.83 4.01
N GLY A 85 -19.21 -2.58 4.42
CA GLY A 85 -18.39 -1.42 4.11
C GLY A 85 -16.97 -1.52 4.69
N LEU A 86 -16.85 -1.96 5.94
CA LEU A 86 -15.56 -2.06 6.63
C LEU A 86 -14.69 -3.22 6.12
N THR A 87 -15.28 -4.24 5.50
CA THR A 87 -14.55 -5.45 5.10
C THR A 87 -14.50 -5.64 3.58
N ILE A 88 -15.65 -5.90 2.95
CA ILE A 88 -15.71 -6.29 1.54
C ILE A 88 -15.36 -5.12 0.64
N VAL A 89 -15.91 -3.93 0.92
CA VAL A 89 -15.67 -2.75 0.09
C VAL A 89 -14.22 -2.27 0.25
N SER A 90 -13.70 -2.24 1.49
CA SER A 90 -12.32 -1.80 1.78
C SER A 90 -11.26 -2.72 1.15
N ILE A 91 -11.47 -4.04 1.22
CA ILE A 91 -10.63 -5.02 0.51
C ILE A 91 -10.78 -4.84 -0.99
N GLY A 92 -12.03 -4.66 -1.44
CA GLY A 92 -12.45 -4.45 -2.80
C GLY A 92 -11.65 -3.40 -3.57
N THR A 93 -11.52 -2.23 -2.97
CA THR A 93 -10.78 -1.10 -3.57
C THR A 93 -9.28 -1.36 -3.68
N SER A 94 -8.73 -2.34 -2.94
CA SER A 94 -7.30 -2.67 -2.94
C SER A 94 -6.96 -3.87 -3.85
N LEU A 95 -7.97 -4.48 -4.49
CA LEU A 95 -7.78 -5.65 -5.37
C LEU A 95 -6.97 -5.33 -6.62
N PRO A 96 -7.19 -4.19 -7.33
CA PRO A 96 -6.33 -3.78 -8.43
C PRO A 96 -4.85 -3.81 -8.06
N GLU A 97 -4.51 -3.24 -6.91
CA GLU A 97 -3.15 -3.12 -6.39
C GLU A 97 -2.56 -4.48 -6.02
N ILE A 98 -3.36 -5.36 -5.43
CA ILE A 98 -2.95 -6.74 -5.14
C ILE A 98 -2.67 -7.49 -6.46
N ALA A 99 -3.55 -7.36 -7.45
CA ALA A 99 -3.40 -8.02 -8.75
C ALA A 99 -2.13 -7.54 -9.48
N THR A 100 -1.88 -6.22 -9.52
CA THR A 100 -0.67 -5.66 -10.14
C THR A 100 0.60 -6.04 -9.38
N SER A 101 0.55 -6.05 -8.04
CA SER A 101 1.68 -6.49 -7.20
C SER A 101 2.03 -7.96 -7.44
N ILE A 102 1.04 -8.86 -7.47
CA ILE A 102 1.25 -10.29 -7.75
C ILE A 102 1.83 -10.48 -9.16
N ALA A 103 1.28 -9.80 -10.16
CA ALA A 103 1.78 -9.89 -11.54
C ALA A 103 3.25 -9.46 -11.64
N THR A 104 3.65 -8.46 -10.88
CA THR A 104 5.00 -7.90 -10.85
C THR A 104 5.98 -8.82 -10.12
N ILE A 105 5.58 -9.40 -8.98
CA ILE A 105 6.36 -10.40 -8.25
C ILE A 105 6.59 -11.65 -9.10
N ARG A 106 5.57 -12.11 -9.85
CA ARG A 106 5.71 -13.27 -10.76
C ARG A 106 6.73 -13.05 -11.88
N LYS A 107 7.08 -11.79 -12.17
CA LYS A 107 8.13 -11.41 -13.13
C LYS A 107 9.51 -11.22 -12.47
N GLY A 108 9.64 -11.44 -11.16
CA GLY A 108 10.88 -11.25 -10.41
C GLY A 108 11.13 -9.82 -9.91
N ASN A 109 10.20 -8.89 -10.14
CA ASN A 109 10.38 -7.46 -9.84
C ASN A 109 9.78 -7.10 -8.46
N THR A 110 10.28 -7.72 -7.40
CA THR A 110 9.73 -7.56 -6.04
C THR A 110 9.80 -6.11 -5.54
N ASP A 111 10.87 -5.40 -5.87
CA ASP A 111 11.07 -3.97 -5.63
C ASP A 111 9.94 -3.10 -6.22
N MET A 112 9.57 -3.36 -7.47
CA MET A 112 8.45 -2.67 -8.13
C MET A 112 7.11 -2.98 -7.47
N ALA A 113 6.91 -4.20 -6.98
CA ALA A 113 5.69 -4.56 -6.26
C ALA A 113 5.59 -3.83 -4.91
N VAL A 114 6.68 -3.69 -4.18
CA VAL A 114 6.70 -2.89 -2.93
C VAL A 114 6.46 -1.42 -3.22
N ALA A 115 7.07 -0.89 -4.30
CA ALA A 115 6.84 0.48 -4.74
C ALA A 115 5.38 0.74 -5.11
N ASN A 116 4.69 -0.21 -5.73
CA ASN A 116 3.27 -0.12 -6.06
C ASN A 116 2.39 0.00 -4.80
N VAL A 117 2.58 -0.87 -3.81
CA VAL A 117 1.81 -0.83 -2.55
C VAL A 117 2.05 0.48 -1.80
N MET A 118 3.31 0.92 -1.72
CA MET A 118 3.67 2.16 -1.02
C MET A 118 3.17 3.42 -1.75
N GLY A 119 3.37 3.47 -3.06
CA GLY A 119 2.92 4.57 -3.90
C GLY A 119 1.42 4.75 -3.83
N SER A 120 0.65 3.66 -3.90
CA SER A 120 -0.82 3.69 -3.84
C SER A 120 -1.33 4.24 -2.50
N ASN A 121 -0.77 3.79 -1.37
CA ASN A 121 -1.13 4.32 -0.05
C ASN A 121 -0.75 5.80 0.12
N LEU A 122 0.41 6.20 -0.39
CA LEU A 122 0.85 7.60 -0.36
C LEU A 122 -0.08 8.48 -1.19
N TYR A 123 -0.46 8.05 -2.40
CA TYR A 123 -1.41 8.75 -3.25
C TYR A 123 -2.81 8.82 -2.62
N ASN A 124 -3.29 7.76 -1.97
CA ASN A 124 -4.57 7.80 -1.27
C ASN A 124 -4.62 8.88 -0.17
N ILE A 125 -3.53 9.05 0.59
CA ILE A 125 -3.46 10.09 1.63
C ILE A 125 -3.23 11.47 1.02
N LEU A 126 -2.28 11.60 0.09
CA LEU A 126 -1.88 12.92 -0.42
C LEU A 126 -2.87 13.47 -1.46
N LEU A 127 -3.26 12.65 -2.43
CA LEU A 127 -4.16 13.04 -3.51
C LEU A 127 -5.62 12.85 -3.10
N THR A 128 -6.07 11.64 -2.81
CA THR A 128 -7.50 11.35 -2.61
C THR A 128 -8.03 12.11 -1.39
N LEU A 129 -7.46 11.89 -0.20
CA LEU A 129 -7.87 12.61 1.00
C LEU A 129 -7.58 14.12 0.89
N GLY A 130 -6.42 14.50 0.34
CA GLY A 130 -6.06 15.90 0.14
C GLY A 130 -7.03 16.67 -0.74
N LEU A 131 -7.54 16.03 -1.79
CA LEU A 131 -8.53 16.59 -2.71
C LEU A 131 -9.92 16.64 -2.08
N THR A 132 -10.35 15.56 -1.40
CA THR A 132 -11.64 15.51 -0.70
C THR A 132 -11.75 16.64 0.33
N VAL A 133 -10.69 16.89 1.11
CA VAL A 133 -10.65 18.00 2.09
C VAL A 133 -10.75 19.37 1.43
N VAL A 134 -10.22 19.56 0.22
CA VAL A 134 -10.30 20.83 -0.50
C VAL A 134 -11.68 21.04 -1.12
N ILE A 135 -12.29 19.99 -1.68
CA ILE A 135 -13.58 20.08 -2.36
C ILE A 135 -14.74 20.14 -1.35
N ALA A 136 -14.67 19.37 -0.27
CA ALA A 136 -15.77 19.17 0.67
C ALA A 136 -15.33 19.35 2.15
N PRO A 137 -14.71 20.49 2.53
CA PRO A 137 -14.11 20.67 3.86
C PRO A 137 -15.13 20.54 5.01
N ASN A 138 -16.36 21.00 4.78
CA ASN A 138 -17.39 21.08 5.82
C ASN A 138 -18.19 19.77 6.03
N ILE A 139 -17.94 18.75 5.20
CA ILE A 139 -18.65 17.46 5.25
C ILE A 139 -17.81 16.41 5.99
N LEU A 140 -16.50 16.62 6.09
CA LEU A 140 -15.58 15.66 6.69
C LEU A 140 -15.46 15.88 8.20
N THR A 141 -16.30 15.20 8.97
CA THR A 141 -16.13 15.07 10.42
C THR A 141 -15.25 13.85 10.73
N VAL A 142 -14.15 14.06 11.45
CA VAL A 142 -13.32 12.94 11.93
C VAL A 142 -13.94 12.39 13.21
N SER A 143 -14.21 11.09 13.24
CA SER A 143 -14.75 10.45 14.44
C SER A 143 -13.69 10.41 15.57
N PRO A 144 -14.09 10.52 16.84
CA PRO A 144 -13.17 10.33 17.96
C PRO A 144 -12.50 8.95 17.95
N ALA A 145 -13.20 7.90 17.52
CA ALA A 145 -12.65 6.55 17.37
C ALA A 145 -11.49 6.50 16.37
N ALA A 146 -11.61 7.20 15.24
CA ALA A 146 -10.55 7.27 14.24
C ALA A 146 -9.29 7.96 14.79
N LEU A 147 -9.45 8.98 15.65
CA LEU A 147 -8.32 9.66 16.30
C LEU A 147 -7.69 8.82 17.41
N ALA A 148 -8.49 8.05 18.14
CA ALA A 148 -8.05 7.27 19.29
C ALA A 148 -7.28 6.01 18.88
N LEU A 149 -7.73 5.29 17.84
CA LEU A 149 -7.14 4.00 17.48
C LEU A 149 -6.73 3.90 16.00
N ASP A 150 -7.59 4.23 15.04
CA ASP A 150 -7.30 3.98 13.62
C ASP A 150 -6.03 4.71 13.15
N LEU A 151 -5.92 6.00 13.48
CA LEU A 151 -4.81 6.83 13.05
C LEU A 151 -3.49 6.44 13.76
N PRO A 152 -3.44 6.28 15.11
CA PRO A 152 -2.25 5.77 15.78
C PRO A 152 -1.80 4.39 15.29
N PHE A 153 -2.75 3.47 15.06
CA PHE A 153 -2.45 2.13 14.55
C PHE A 153 -1.88 2.17 13.13
N MET A 154 -2.50 2.95 12.23
CA MET A 154 -2.01 3.18 10.87
C MET A 154 -0.57 3.73 10.88
N VAL A 155 -0.29 4.71 11.74
CA VAL A 155 1.06 5.29 11.90
C VAL A 155 2.04 4.24 12.42
N ALA A 156 1.66 3.45 13.43
CA ALA A 156 2.51 2.40 13.99
C ALA A 156 2.91 1.36 12.94
N VAL A 157 1.95 0.86 12.15
CA VAL A 157 2.20 -0.11 11.07
C VAL A 157 3.06 0.52 9.96
N SER A 158 2.83 1.79 9.63
CA SER A 158 3.64 2.51 8.64
C SER A 158 5.10 2.64 9.09
N ILE A 159 5.33 2.96 10.37
CA ILE A 159 6.68 3.04 10.96
C ILE A 159 7.35 1.67 11.00
N MET A 160 6.59 0.60 11.29
CA MET A 160 7.07 -0.77 11.25
C MET A 160 7.63 -1.18 9.87
N CYS A 161 7.12 -0.58 8.80
CA CYS A 161 7.61 -0.86 7.44
C CYS A 161 8.97 -0.21 7.16
N ILE A 162 9.43 0.79 7.94
CA ILE A 162 10.67 1.53 7.69
C ILE A 162 11.92 0.63 7.54
N PRO A 163 12.17 -0.35 8.43
CA PRO A 163 13.33 -1.25 8.31
C PRO A 163 13.32 -2.10 7.04
N ILE A 164 12.15 -2.40 6.48
CA ILE A 164 12.02 -3.14 5.21
C ILE A 164 12.60 -2.29 4.08
N PHE A 165 12.36 -0.98 4.09
CA PHE A 165 12.92 -0.05 3.10
C PHE A 165 14.43 0.10 3.26
N ILE A 166 14.91 0.27 4.49
CA ILE A 166 16.36 0.38 4.78
C ILE A 166 17.11 -0.90 4.35
N ALA A 167 16.44 -2.06 4.41
CA ALA A 167 16.99 -3.33 3.98
C ALA A 167 16.92 -3.57 2.45
N GLY A 168 16.59 -2.55 1.65
CA GLY A 168 16.55 -2.66 0.19
C GLY A 168 15.32 -3.39 -0.36
N PHE A 169 14.15 -3.19 0.27
CA PHE A 169 12.88 -3.83 -0.10
C PHE A 169 12.88 -5.37 0.03
N ASP A 170 13.79 -5.93 0.84
CA ASP A 170 13.81 -7.35 1.18
C ASP A 170 12.72 -7.72 2.19
N ILE A 171 11.59 -8.22 1.68
CA ILE A 171 10.48 -8.74 2.48
C ILE A 171 10.62 -10.26 2.63
N THR A 172 10.77 -10.70 3.87
CA THR A 172 10.78 -12.13 4.19
C THR A 172 9.38 -12.65 4.51
N LYS A 173 9.16 -13.97 4.39
CA LYS A 173 7.89 -14.61 4.77
C LYS A 173 7.45 -14.29 6.21
N PHE A 174 8.42 -14.11 7.11
CA PHE A 174 8.15 -13.74 8.50
C PHE A 174 7.62 -12.31 8.63
N ASP A 175 8.18 -11.37 7.88
CA ASP A 175 7.72 -9.97 7.86
C ASP A 175 6.27 -9.91 7.33
N GLY A 176 5.98 -10.66 6.26
CA GLY A 176 4.61 -10.80 5.73
C GLY A 176 3.63 -11.44 6.72
N ALA A 177 4.05 -12.46 7.46
CA ALA A 177 3.21 -13.11 8.48
C ALA A 177 2.83 -12.14 9.61
N ILE A 178 3.76 -11.29 10.06
CA ILE A 178 3.47 -10.28 11.09
C ILE A 178 2.50 -9.22 10.55
N LEU A 179 2.73 -8.72 9.33
CA LEU A 179 1.84 -7.73 8.72
C LEU A 179 0.42 -8.29 8.52
N LEU A 180 0.29 -9.55 8.12
CA LEU A 180 -1.00 -10.26 8.05
C LEU A 180 -1.65 -10.43 9.42
N PHE A 181 -0.86 -10.71 10.46
CA PHE A 181 -1.38 -10.81 11.82
C PHE A 181 -1.94 -9.47 12.32
N TYR A 182 -1.25 -8.35 12.06
CA TYR A 182 -1.77 -7.01 12.37
C TYR A 182 -3.01 -6.66 11.59
N TYR A 183 -3.04 -6.97 10.29
CA TYR A 183 -4.22 -6.80 9.47
C TYR A 183 -5.42 -7.58 10.02
N GLY A 184 -5.23 -8.87 10.35
CA GLY A 184 -6.28 -9.71 10.93
C GLY A 184 -6.76 -9.23 12.31
N SER A 185 -5.83 -8.74 13.14
CA SER A 185 -6.15 -8.18 14.45
C SER A 185 -7.00 -6.91 14.33
N TYR A 186 -6.62 -6.01 13.40
CA TYR A 186 -7.37 -4.79 13.13
C TYR A 186 -8.76 -5.06 12.52
N LEU A 187 -8.84 -5.99 11.57
CA LEU A 187 -10.14 -6.44 11.05
C LEU A 187 -11.03 -7.01 12.14
N THR A 188 -10.46 -7.79 13.06
CA THR A 188 -11.22 -8.34 14.19
C THR A 188 -11.76 -7.23 15.08
N TYR A 189 -10.95 -6.22 15.39
CA TYR A 189 -11.40 -5.03 16.12
C TYR A 189 -12.54 -4.32 15.39
N LEU A 190 -12.39 -4.03 14.09
CA LEU A 190 -13.42 -3.37 13.29
C LEU A 190 -14.75 -4.15 13.29
N VAL A 191 -14.70 -5.48 13.22
CA VAL A 191 -15.91 -6.32 13.27
C VAL A 191 -16.53 -6.32 14.67
N LEU A 192 -15.72 -6.31 15.74
CA LEU A 192 -16.21 -6.27 17.11
C LEU A 192 -16.86 -4.93 17.47
N ASP A 193 -16.29 -3.82 16.99
CA ASP A 193 -16.87 -2.47 17.06
C ASP A 193 -18.19 -2.42 16.28
N ALA A 194 -18.17 -2.91 15.04
CA ALA A 194 -19.35 -2.97 14.17
C ALA A 194 -20.55 -3.71 14.77
N VAL A 195 -20.30 -4.75 15.56
CA VAL A 195 -21.33 -5.60 16.20
C VAL A 195 -21.70 -5.07 17.60
N GLY A 196 -21.03 -4.03 18.11
CA GLY A 196 -21.27 -3.48 19.44
C GLY A 196 -20.92 -4.46 20.56
N SER A 197 -19.89 -5.29 20.36
CA SER A 197 -19.52 -6.32 21.31
C SER A 197 -18.87 -5.72 22.57
N SER A 198 -19.10 -6.32 23.73
CA SER A 198 -18.44 -5.91 24.98
C SER A 198 -16.92 -6.13 24.98
N PHE A 199 -16.38 -6.81 23.97
CA PHE A 199 -14.95 -7.11 23.82
C PHE A 199 -14.19 -6.04 23.03
N GLU A 200 -14.88 -5.08 22.42
CA GLU A 200 -14.29 -3.98 21.67
C GLU A 200 -13.22 -3.24 22.47
N SER A 201 -13.55 -2.76 23.67
CA SER A 201 -12.59 -2.03 24.52
C SER A 201 -11.39 -2.89 24.89
N SER A 202 -11.59 -4.19 25.17
CA SER A 202 -10.47 -5.09 25.46
C SER A 202 -9.51 -5.21 24.27
N MET A 203 -10.05 -5.28 23.05
CA MET A 203 -9.25 -5.32 21.83
C MET A 203 -8.58 -3.99 21.54
N GLU A 204 -9.23 -2.85 21.78
CA GLU A 204 -8.61 -1.53 21.67
C GLU A 204 -7.35 -1.41 22.55
N TRP A 205 -7.46 -1.80 23.82
CA TRP A 205 -6.30 -1.81 24.74
C TRP A 205 -5.21 -2.77 24.26
N ILE A 206 -5.57 -3.97 23.81
CA ILE A 206 -4.60 -4.92 23.26
C ILE A 206 -3.90 -4.34 22.03
N MET A 207 -4.64 -3.71 21.12
CA MET A 207 -4.07 -3.12 19.92
C MET A 207 -3.12 -1.98 20.27
N LEU A 208 -3.52 -1.02 21.12
CA LEU A 208 -2.64 0.09 21.47
C LEU A 208 -1.40 -0.36 22.23
N TYR A 209 -1.56 -1.23 23.23
CA TYR A 209 -0.48 -1.59 24.15
C TYR A 209 0.35 -2.80 23.73
N ALA A 210 -0.13 -3.67 22.85
CA ALA A 210 0.67 -4.77 22.31
C ALA A 210 1.34 -4.40 20.98
N VAL A 211 0.66 -3.65 20.10
CA VAL A 211 1.19 -3.34 18.77
C VAL A 211 2.37 -2.38 18.87
N LEU A 212 2.31 -1.34 19.69
CA LEU A 212 3.42 -0.38 19.83
C LEU A 212 4.73 -1.02 20.35
N PRO A 213 4.76 -1.76 21.47
CA PRO A 213 6.00 -2.40 21.90
C PRO A 213 6.46 -3.51 20.94
N PHE A 214 5.52 -4.24 20.31
CA PHE A 214 5.88 -5.27 19.34
C PHE A 214 6.47 -4.66 18.06
N THR A 215 5.90 -3.57 17.53
CA THR A 215 6.45 -2.84 16.37
C THR A 215 7.86 -2.35 16.67
N ILE A 216 8.08 -1.75 17.84
CA ILE A 216 9.42 -1.31 18.28
C ILE A 216 10.38 -2.51 18.37
N ALA A 217 9.98 -3.60 19.02
CA ALA A 217 10.80 -4.81 19.14
C ALA A 217 11.14 -5.42 17.77
N TYR A 218 10.17 -5.49 16.86
CA TYR A 218 10.35 -5.95 15.50
C TYR A 218 11.32 -5.04 14.73
N ILE A 219 11.17 -3.72 14.82
CA ILE A 219 12.07 -2.76 14.17
C ILE A 219 13.51 -2.97 14.65
N ILE A 220 13.73 -3.05 15.97
CA ILE A 220 15.05 -3.29 16.56
C ILE A 220 15.61 -4.61 16.06
N TRP A 221 14.82 -5.68 16.11
CA TRP A 221 15.24 -7.00 15.65
C TRP A 221 15.61 -7.02 14.17
N ARG A 222 14.79 -6.41 13.30
CA ARG A 222 15.00 -6.38 11.84
C ARG A 222 16.25 -5.57 11.49
N VAL A 223 16.42 -4.40 12.10
CA VAL A 223 17.63 -3.57 11.93
C VAL A 223 18.88 -4.29 12.42
N TYR A 224 18.81 -4.96 13.57
CA TYR A 224 19.91 -5.76 14.10
C TYR A 224 20.29 -6.91 13.16
N LYS A 225 19.29 -7.68 12.69
CA LYS A 225 19.49 -8.78 11.75
C LYS A 225 20.12 -8.29 10.45
N TYR A 226 19.63 -7.20 9.88
CA TYR A 226 20.19 -6.58 8.68
C TYR A 226 21.65 -6.17 8.88
N ARG A 227 21.97 -5.43 9.95
CA ARG A 227 23.36 -5.03 10.26
C ARG A 227 24.29 -6.24 10.42
N ARG A 228 23.81 -7.33 11.03
CA ARG A 228 24.59 -8.56 11.22
C ARG A 228 24.85 -9.29 9.91
N LEU A 229 23.90 -9.27 8.97
CA LEU A 229 24.07 -9.83 7.63
C LEU A 229 25.08 -9.01 6.83
N VAL A 230 24.95 -7.68 6.81
CA VAL A 230 25.89 -6.79 6.12
C VAL A 230 27.32 -6.96 6.66
N LYS A 231 27.50 -7.02 7.99
CA LYS A 231 28.82 -7.28 8.61
C LYS A 231 29.44 -8.64 8.24
N LYS A 232 28.65 -9.63 7.82
CA LYS A 232 29.17 -10.92 7.36
C LYS A 232 29.57 -10.90 5.87
N LEU A 233 29.05 -9.95 5.10
CA LEU A 233 29.27 -9.83 3.67
C LEU A 233 30.41 -8.86 3.32
N ILE A 234 30.79 -7.97 4.25
CA ILE A 234 31.94 -7.08 4.12
C ILE A 234 33.09 -7.73 4.92
N PRO A 235 34.14 -8.26 4.24
CA PRO A 235 35.29 -8.89 4.89
C PRO A 235 36.14 -7.91 5.71
#